data_AF-A0A382QLM1-F1
#
_entry.id   AF-A0A382QLM1-F1
#
_cell.length_a   1.000
_cell.length_b   1.000
_cell.length_c   1.000
_cell.angle_alpha   90.00
_cell.angle_beta   90.00
_cell.angle_gamma   90.00
#
_symmetry.space_group_name_H-M   'P 1'
#
loop_
_entity.id
_entity.type
_entity.pdbx_description
1 polymer ?
#
loop_
_entity_poly.entity_id
_entity_poly.type
_entity_poly.pdbx_seq_one_letter_code
_entity_poly.pdbx_strand_id
1 'polypeptide(L)'
;MNSEVSEIVRGSFDLHVHAAPDTQERRMNALETARAAYEGELGGFVLKSHDYPTTPLADALDQMYPGLQVLGSITLNESIGGINPNAVQVSADLGAKIVWMPTSKACGQGSNETS
;
A
#
# COMPACT_ATOMS: atom_id res chain seq x y z
N MET A 1 -9.28 -15.54 19.01
CA MET A 1 -7.84 -15.47 18.70
C MET A 1 -7.09 -16.16 19.83
N ASN A 2 -6.04 -16.95 19.55
CA ASN A 2 -5.15 -17.46 20.61
C ASN A 2 -4.46 -16.26 21.28
N SER A 3 -4.39 -16.21 22.62
CA SER A 3 -3.78 -15.10 23.38
C SER A 3 -2.33 -14.85 22.98
N GLU A 4 -1.58 -15.91 22.67
CA GLU A 4 -0.19 -15.82 22.21
C GLU A 4 -0.09 -15.09 20.86
N VAL A 5 -1.05 -15.33 19.96
CA VAL A 5 -1.08 -14.67 18.64
C VAL A 5 -1.41 -13.18 18.79
N SER A 6 -2.33 -12.84 19.69
CA SER A 6 -2.67 -11.44 19.96
C SER A 6 -1.48 -10.65 20.53
N GLU A 7 -0.69 -11.26 21.42
CA GLU A 7 0.51 -10.61 21.97
C GLU A 7 1.59 -10.38 20.91
N ILE A 8 1.77 -11.31 19.96
CA ILE A 8 2.73 -11.16 18.86
C ILE A 8 2.31 -10.06 17.88
N VAL A 9 1.00 -9.96 17.59
CA VAL A 9 0.47 -8.98 16.62
C VAL A 9 0.54 -7.56 17.18
N ARG A 10 0.39 -7.40 18.49
CA ARG A 10 0.48 -6.09 19.15
C ARG A 10 1.84 -5.44 18.91
N GLY A 11 1.83 -4.22 18.39
CA GLY A 11 3.03 -3.47 18.02
C GLY A 11 3.75 -3.96 16.77
N SER A 12 3.26 -5.02 16.12
CA SER A 12 3.84 -5.52 14.86
C SER A 12 3.52 -4.60 13.68
N PHE A 13 4.28 -4.77 12.60
CA PHE A 13 4.08 -4.04 11.35
C PHE A 13 3.76 -4.99 10.20
N ASP A 14 2.74 -4.65 9.41
CA ASP A 14 2.47 -5.30 8.13
C ASP A 14 2.98 -4.43 6.98
N LEU A 15 3.96 -4.93 6.23
CA LEU A 15 4.63 -4.15 5.20
C LEU A 15 3.94 -4.19 3.83
N HIS A 16 2.85 -4.94 3.66
CA HIS A 16 2.22 -5.09 2.35
C HIS A 16 0.70 -5.25 2.49
N VAL A 17 0.02 -4.12 2.68
CA VAL A 17 -1.43 -4.09 2.82
C VAL A 17 -2.08 -3.47 1.59
N HIS A 18 -3.11 -4.15 1.07
CA HIS A 18 -3.95 -3.67 -0.02
C HIS A 18 -5.35 -3.30 0.50
N ALA A 19 -5.84 -2.11 0.15
CA ALA A 19 -7.16 -1.65 0.56
C ALA A 19 -7.86 -0.88 -0.57
N ALA A 20 -9.19 -0.91 -0.59
CA ALA A 20 -9.98 -0.14 -1.55
C ALA A 20 -9.89 1.38 -1.24
N PRO A 21 -10.01 2.25 -2.25
CA PRO A 21 -10.26 1.95 -3.66
C PRO A 21 -9.02 1.38 -4.38
N ASP A 22 -9.25 0.39 -5.23
CA ASP A 22 -8.23 -0.30 -6.03
C ASP A 22 -8.90 -0.85 -7.31
N THR A 23 -8.12 -1.15 -8.35
CA THR A 23 -8.63 -1.77 -9.59
C THR A 23 -9.06 -3.21 -9.39
N GLN A 24 -8.56 -3.85 -8.35
CA GLN A 24 -8.99 -5.17 -7.89
C GLN A 24 -9.94 -5.04 -6.71
N GLU A 25 -10.94 -5.92 -6.64
CA GLU A 25 -11.84 -5.97 -5.49
C GLU A 25 -11.04 -6.24 -4.22
N ARG A 26 -11.21 -5.38 -3.20
CA ARG A 26 -10.55 -5.52 -1.90
C ARG A 26 -11.58 -5.82 -0.83
N ARG A 27 -11.16 -6.65 0.13
CA ARG A 27 -12.00 -7.04 1.28
C ARG A 27 -12.41 -5.86 2.16
N MET A 28 -11.54 -4.85 2.28
CA MET A 28 -11.72 -3.68 3.12
C MET A 28 -11.29 -2.43 2.37
N ASN A 29 -11.91 -1.30 2.67
CA ASN A 29 -11.41 0.01 2.29
C ASN A 29 -10.29 0.49 3.24
N ALA A 30 -9.58 1.54 2.85
CA ALA A 30 -8.43 2.02 3.59
C ALA A 30 -8.75 2.48 5.02
N LEU A 31 -9.94 3.06 5.24
CA LEU A 31 -10.41 3.47 6.56
C LEU A 31 -10.74 2.26 7.45
N GLU A 32 -11.44 1.26 6.92
CA GLU A 32 -11.73 0.01 7.62
C GLU A 32 -10.44 -0.73 8.01
N THR A 33 -9.46 -0.73 7.10
CA THR A 33 -8.16 -1.35 7.31
C THR A 33 -7.38 -0.64 8.43
N ALA A 34 -7.31 0.69 8.39
CA ALA A 34 -6.65 1.47 9.43
C ALA A 34 -7.34 1.31 10.78
N ARG A 35 -8.68 1.32 10.80
CA ARG A 35 -9.46 1.07 12.01
C ARG A 35 -9.17 -0.31 12.60
N ALA A 36 -9.16 -1.35 11.77
CA ALA A 36 -8.88 -2.71 12.24
C ALA A 36 -7.46 -2.85 12.78
N ALA A 37 -6.47 -2.21 12.14
CA ALA A 37 -5.09 -2.19 12.61
C ALA A 37 -4.96 -1.44 13.96
N TYR A 38 -5.67 -0.32 14.11
CA TYR A 38 -5.70 0.45 15.35
C TYR A 38 -6.34 -0.33 16.50
N GLU A 39 -7.53 -0.92 16.26
CA GLU A 39 -8.24 -1.74 17.25
C GLU A 39 -7.47 -3.05 17.58
N GLY A 40 -6.68 -3.56 16.64
CA GLY A 40 -5.77 -4.69 16.83
C GLY A 40 -4.44 -4.32 17.49
N GLU A 41 -4.24 -3.05 17.84
CA GLU A 41 -3.02 -2.52 18.47
C GLU A 41 -1.74 -2.80 17.67
N LEU A 42 -1.82 -2.80 16.34
CA LEU A 42 -0.63 -2.86 15.49
C LEU A 42 0.21 -1.60 15.68
N GLY A 43 1.52 -1.74 15.48
CA GLY A 43 2.44 -0.60 15.46
C GLY A 43 2.29 0.22 14.18
N GLY A 44 1.90 -0.42 13.08
CA GLY A 44 1.67 0.25 11.81
C GLY A 44 1.54 -0.71 10.63
N PHE A 45 1.35 -0.13 9.46
CA PHE A 45 1.39 -0.89 8.20
C PHE A 45 1.76 0.00 7.02
N VAL A 46 2.18 -0.64 5.93
CA VAL A 46 2.46 0.04 4.66
C VAL A 46 1.32 -0.24 3.69
N LEU A 47 0.66 0.84 3.27
CA LEU A 47 -0.38 0.78 2.27
C LEU A 47 0.26 0.67 0.88
N LYS A 48 -0.21 -0.28 0.07
CA LYS A 48 0.24 -0.50 -1.31
C LYS A 48 -0.93 -0.48 -2.28
N SER A 49 -0.72 0.20 -3.39
CA SER A 49 -1.54 0.10 -4.60
C SER A 49 -0.67 -0.32 -5.78
N HIS A 50 -1.28 -1.00 -6.76
CA HIS A 50 -0.62 -1.30 -8.04
C HIS A 50 -0.62 -0.11 -9.00
N ASP A 51 -1.48 0.88 -8.75
CA ASP A 51 -1.89 1.85 -9.76
C ASP A 51 -1.68 3.31 -9.37
N TYR A 52 -1.40 3.59 -8.10
CA TYR A 52 -1.17 4.94 -7.60
C TYR A 52 -0.20 4.95 -6.41
N PRO A 53 0.55 6.04 -6.18
CA PRO A 53 1.31 6.22 -4.95
C PRO A 53 0.36 6.40 -3.76
N THR A 54 0.56 5.63 -2.69
CA THR A 54 -0.37 5.60 -1.55
C THR A 54 -0.04 6.63 -0.47
N THR A 55 1.06 7.37 -0.59
CA THR A 55 1.53 8.31 0.42
C THR A 55 0.50 9.36 0.84
N PRO A 56 -0.25 10.03 -0.06
CA PRO A 56 -1.26 10.99 0.37
C PRO A 56 -2.38 10.37 1.20
N LEU A 57 -2.77 9.13 0.87
CA LEU A 57 -3.79 8.39 1.62
C LEU A 57 -3.25 7.90 2.96
N ALA A 58 -2.00 7.43 2.99
CA ALA A 58 -1.33 7.01 4.21
C ALA A 58 -1.18 8.18 5.20
N ASP A 59 -0.75 9.36 4.73
CA ASP A 59 -0.62 10.57 5.55
C ASP A 59 -1.95 11.01 6.18
N ALA A 60 -3.05 10.94 5.43
CA ALA A 60 -4.38 11.22 5.97
C ALA A 60 -4.79 10.21 7.06
N LEU A 61 -4.51 8.92 6.86
CA LEU A 61 -4.86 7.87 7.82
C LEU A 61 -4.00 7.93 9.09
N ASP A 62 -2.71 8.22 8.95
CA ASP A 62 -1.77 8.39 10.07
C ASP A 62 -2.24 9.50 11.02
N GLN A 63 -2.71 10.62 10.46
CA GLN A 63 -3.30 11.73 11.24
C GLN A 63 -4.62 11.36 11.92
N MET A 64 -5.42 10.48 11.32
CA MET A 64 -6.71 10.05 11.87
C MET A 64 -6.58 9.07 13.05
N TYR A 65 -5.49 8.30 13.11
CA TYR A 65 -5.28 7.26 14.11
C TYR A 65 -3.96 7.44 14.87
N PRO A 66 -3.86 8.42 15.81
CA PRO A 66 -2.64 8.68 16.55
C PRO A 66 -2.10 7.42 17.26
N GLY A 67 -0.84 7.07 16.99
CA GLY A 67 -0.19 5.88 17.55
C GLY A 67 -0.15 4.67 16.62
N LEU A 68 -0.90 4.68 15.51
CA LEU A 68 -0.76 3.73 14.42
C LEU A 68 0.03 4.37 13.27
N GLN A 69 1.18 3.81 12.91
CA GLN A 69 1.98 4.34 11.81
C GLN A 69 1.47 3.84 10.46
N VAL A 70 0.80 4.70 9.68
CA VAL A 70 0.35 4.34 8.34
C VAL A 70 1.32 4.92 7.31
N LEU A 71 2.03 4.03 6.62
CA LEU A 71 3.12 4.40 5.72
C LEU A 71 2.72 4.22 4.25
N GLY A 72 3.13 5.17 3.42
CA GLY A 72 2.92 5.14 1.97
C GLY A 72 4.00 4.36 1.21
N SER A 73 3.63 3.91 0.02
CA SER A 73 4.54 3.27 -0.94
C SER A 73 4.19 3.64 -2.39
N ILE A 74 5.11 3.34 -3.30
CA ILE A 74 4.93 3.46 -4.75
C ILE A 74 5.26 2.14 -5.42
N THR A 75 4.43 1.72 -6.39
CA THR A 75 4.71 0.55 -7.23
C THR A 75 5.04 1.00 -8.65
N LEU A 76 6.16 0.54 -9.20
CA LEU A 76 6.69 0.96 -10.50
C LEU A 76 6.05 0.23 -11.69
N ASN A 77 4.72 0.06 -11.67
CA ASN A 77 3.97 -0.52 -12.78
C ASN A 77 3.76 0.50 -13.90
N GLU A 78 3.27 0.03 -15.05
CA GLU A 78 2.98 0.85 -16.24
C GLU A 78 2.02 2.01 -15.95
N SER A 79 1.09 1.84 -15.02
CA SER A 79 0.18 2.90 -14.53
C SER A 79 0.91 4.11 -13.95
N ILE A 80 2.16 3.93 -13.49
CA ILE A 80 3.06 4.99 -12.99
C ILE A 80 4.20 5.31 -13.99
N GLY A 81 4.12 4.75 -15.20
CA GLY A 81 5.14 4.89 -16.24
C GLY A 81 6.28 3.87 -16.16
N GLY A 82 6.11 2.77 -15.41
CA GLY A 82 7.12 1.73 -15.27
C GLY A 82 8.25 2.11 -14.32
N ILE A 83 9.47 1.66 -14.62
CA ILE A 83 10.67 2.04 -13.87
C ILE A 83 10.94 3.54 -14.09
N ASN A 84 10.43 4.36 -13.16
CA ASN A 84 10.39 5.82 -13.27
C ASN A 84 11.07 6.47 -12.04
N PRO A 85 12.37 6.84 -12.14
CA PRO A 85 13.11 7.45 -11.03
C PRO A 85 12.51 8.78 -10.55
N ASN A 86 11.90 9.57 -11.44
CA ASN A 86 11.28 10.84 -11.07
C ASN A 86 10.05 10.61 -10.18
N ALA A 87 9.23 9.61 -10.51
CA ALA A 87 8.09 9.24 -9.68
C ALA A 87 8.53 8.72 -8.29
N VAL A 88 9.65 7.98 -8.24
CA VAL A 88 10.26 7.56 -6.97
C VAL A 88 10.69 8.76 -6.15
N GLN A 89 11.42 9.71 -6.74
CA GLN A 89 11.91 10.90 -6.04
C GLN A 89 10.76 11.71 -5.44
N VAL A 90 9.73 12.03 -6.24
CA VAL A 90 8.55 12.76 -5.75
C VAL A 90 7.84 11.99 -4.65
N SER A 91 7.68 10.67 -4.79
CA SER A 91 7.03 9.86 -3.75
C SER A 91 7.84 9.83 -2.45
N ALA A 92 9.17 9.77 -2.55
CA ALA A 92 10.08 9.82 -1.41
C ALA A 92 10.02 11.18 -0.70
N ASP A 93 9.98 12.29 -1.47
CA ASP A 93 9.84 13.64 -0.94
C ASP A 93 8.50 13.83 -0.21
N LEU A 94 7.44 13.18 -0.69
CA LEU A 94 6.14 13.13 -0.01
C LEU A 94 6.12 12.20 1.21
N GLY A 95 7.16 11.40 1.44
CA GLY A 95 7.30 10.55 2.61
C GLY A 95 7.08 9.04 2.39
N ALA A 96 6.99 8.56 1.14
CA ALA A 96 6.93 7.13 0.85
C ALA A 96 8.12 6.39 1.49
N LYS A 97 7.86 5.22 2.09
CA LYS A 97 8.90 4.41 2.76
C LYS A 97 9.30 3.16 1.98
N ILE A 98 8.47 2.74 1.03
CA ILE A 98 8.75 1.55 0.21
C ILE A 98 8.54 1.86 -1.28
N VAL A 99 9.46 1.35 -2.08
CA VAL A 99 9.35 1.28 -3.55
C VAL A 99 9.22 -0.19 -3.94
N TRP A 100 8.13 -0.52 -4.62
CA TRP A 100 7.90 -1.86 -5.16
C TRP A 100 8.29 -1.92 -6.63
N MET A 101 9.04 -2.97 -6.99
CA MET A 101 9.33 -3.28 -8.38
C MET A 101 8.06 -3.67 -9.14
N PRO A 102 8.05 -3.55 -10.49
CA PRO A 102 6.87 -3.88 -11.29
C PRO A 102 6.35 -5.29 -10.98
N THR A 103 5.06 -5.38 -10.67
CA THR A 103 4.36 -6.63 -10.33
C THR A 103 3.60 -7.20 -11.52
N SER A 104 3.24 -6.35 -12.48
CA SER A 104 2.59 -6.74 -13.74
C SER A 104 3.69 -7.04 -14.76
N LYS A 105 3.58 -8.18 -15.45
CA LYS A 105 4.63 -8.70 -16.34
C LYS A 105 5.07 -7.68 -17.39
N ALA A 106 6.38 -7.44 -17.47
CA ALA A 106 7.05 -7.43 -18.76
C ALA A 106 6.88 -8.84 -19.38
N CYS A 107 5.78 -9.09 -20.10
CA CYS A 107 5.58 -10.12 -21.14
C CYS A 107 4.08 -10.25 -21.49
N GLY A 108 3.70 -9.67 -22.63
CA GLY A 108 2.68 -10.20 -23.54
C GLY A 108 1.22 -10.20 -23.09
N GLN A 109 0.57 -9.02 -23.09
CA GLN A 109 -0.73 -8.96 -23.75
C GLN A 109 -0.43 -8.58 -25.19
N GLY A 110 -0.35 -9.59 -26.07
CA GLY A 110 -0.43 -9.33 -27.49
C GLY A 110 -1.73 -8.60 -27.73
N SER A 111 -1.62 -7.32 -28.11
CA SER A 111 -2.64 -6.71 -28.94
C SER A 111 -2.81 -7.65 -30.13
N ASN A 112 -3.89 -8.43 -30.13
CA ASN A 112 -4.43 -8.97 -31.36
C ASN A 112 -4.88 -7.76 -32.18
N GLU A 113 -3.93 -7.10 -32.84
CA GLU A 113 -4.20 -6.42 -34.09
C GLU A 113 -4.42 -7.52 -35.12
N THR A 114 -5.66 -7.99 -35.22
CA THR A 114 -6.11 -8.67 -36.42
C THR A 114 -6.62 -7.62 -37.39
N SER A 115 -6.04 -7.68 -38.59
CA SER A 115 -6.39 -6.97 -39.83
C SER A 115 -7.87 -6.90 -40.14
#